data_AF-A0AAW1RY72-F1
#
_entry.id   AF-A0AAW1RY72-F1
#
_cell.length_a   1.000
_cell.length_b   1.000
_cell.length_c   1.000
_cell.angle_alpha   90.00
_cell.angle_beta   90.00
_cell.angle_gamma   90.00
#
_symmetry.space_group_name_H-M   'P 1'
#
loop_
_entity.id
_entity.type
_entity.pdbx_description
1 polymer ?
#
loop_
_entity_poly.entity_id
_entity_poly.type
_entity_poly.pdbx_seq_one_letter_code
_entity_poly.pdbx_strand_id
1 'polypeptide(L)'
;MARKTVALLSVIPLLGVSFTEARNFVPVVINTWPFTEATSTAWQALEQGKASLDAVEEGCERCEQLQCDGTVGFGGSPDEDGQTTLDAMIMNGTSMEVGAVCDLQDVKEAVLTARLVMQHTHHSMLAGLAAANFAVQMGLTPANLTTDASSRLHADWSGRPTSASPTSGRM
;
A
#
# COMPACT_ATOMS: atom_id res chain seq x y z
N MET A 1 38.03 75.32 20.21
CA MET A 1 36.98 75.22 19.18
C MET A 1 36.81 73.76 18.83
N ALA A 2 35.59 73.23 18.95
CA ALA A 2 35.27 71.83 19.26
C ALA A 2 35.58 70.80 18.15
N ARG A 3 36.15 69.65 18.54
CA ARG A 3 36.21 68.41 17.74
C ARG A 3 34.82 67.77 17.72
N LYS A 4 34.20 67.67 16.54
CA LYS A 4 32.94 66.94 16.34
C LYS A 4 33.24 65.46 16.16
N THR A 5 32.87 64.64 17.14
CA THR A 5 32.90 63.17 17.07
C THR A 5 31.63 62.71 16.35
N VAL A 6 31.77 62.10 15.17
CA VAL A 6 30.66 61.47 14.45
C VAL A 6 30.57 60.02 14.93
N ALA A 7 29.48 59.68 15.62
CA ALA A 7 29.18 58.30 16.00
C ALA A 7 28.47 57.62 14.82
N LEU A 8 29.09 56.58 14.25
CA LEU A 8 28.42 55.66 13.32
C LEU A 8 27.44 54.78 14.12
N LEU A 9 26.14 54.98 13.94
CA LEU A 9 25.14 53.98 14.34
C LEU A 9 25.13 52.87 13.29
N SER A 10 25.69 51.71 13.62
CA SER A 10 25.48 50.48 12.86
C SER A 10 24.08 49.94 13.13
N VAL A 11 23.18 50.14 12.16
CA VAL A 11 21.85 49.51 12.14
C VAL A 11 22.05 48.03 11.83
N ILE A 12 21.93 47.16 12.83
CA ILE A 12 21.90 45.71 12.65
C ILE A 12 20.48 45.36 12.17
N PRO A 13 20.29 44.81 10.95
CA PRO A 13 18.97 44.36 10.54
C PRO A 13 18.58 43.18 11.41
N LEU A 14 17.46 43.32 12.11
CA LEU A 14 16.80 42.26 12.86
C LEU A 14 16.26 41.25 11.83
N LEU A 15 17.12 40.35 11.36
CA LEU A 15 16.69 39.14 10.65
C LEU A 15 15.82 38.36 11.64
N GLY A 16 14.50 38.45 11.46
CA GLY A 16 13.55 37.59 12.14
C GLY A 16 13.85 36.16 11.73
N VAL A 17 14.66 35.47 12.54
CA VAL A 17 14.87 34.03 12.43
C VAL A 17 13.54 33.41 12.83
N SER A 18 12.73 33.05 11.83
CA SER A 18 11.53 32.28 12.03
C SER A 18 11.99 30.87 12.41
N PHE A 19 12.00 30.57 13.71
CA PHE A 19 12.18 29.21 14.19
C PHE A 19 10.89 28.46 13.90
N THR A 20 10.82 27.79 12.75
CA THR A 20 9.88 26.69 12.57
C THR A 20 10.29 25.62 13.57
N GLU A 21 9.49 25.38 14.61
CA GLU A 21 9.65 24.17 15.42
C GLU A 21 9.53 22.98 14.47
N ALA A 22 10.66 22.38 14.12
CA ALA A 22 10.66 21.06 13.52
C ALA A 22 10.07 20.12 14.57
N ARG A 23 8.78 19.81 14.43
CA ARG A 23 8.22 18.66 15.14
C ARG A 23 9.08 17.47 14.73
N ASN A 24 9.88 16.95 15.65
CA ASN A 24 10.66 15.73 15.46
C ASN A 24 9.68 14.56 15.36
N PHE A 25 9.10 14.40 14.18
CA PHE A 25 8.29 13.25 13.86
C PHE A 25 9.23 12.10 13.58
N VAL A 26 9.25 11.12 14.48
CA VAL A 26 9.97 9.88 14.25
C VAL A 26 9.10 9.07 13.28
N PRO A 27 9.62 8.65 12.10
CA PRO A 27 8.87 7.74 11.24
C PRO A 27 8.55 6.46 12.02
N VAL A 28 7.33 5.95 11.84
CA VAL A 28 6.88 4.71 12.47
C VAL A 28 6.17 3.88 11.41
N VAL A 29 6.50 2.60 11.34
CA VAL A 29 5.82 1.60 10.49
C VAL A 29 5.18 0.58 11.41
N ILE A 30 3.89 0.31 11.18
CA ILE A 30 3.12 -0.72 11.89
C ILE A 30 2.35 -1.49 10.83
N ASN A 31 2.44 -2.82 10.87
CA ASN A 31 1.62 -3.72 10.06
C ASN A 31 0.95 -4.78 10.94
N THR A 32 -0.06 -5.44 10.39
CA THR A 32 -0.70 -6.59 11.01
C THR A 32 0.16 -7.85 10.84
N TRP A 33 0.03 -8.77 11.80
CA TRP A 33 0.71 -10.09 11.85
C TRP A 33 2.26 -9.98 11.96
N PRO A 34 2.99 -11.10 12.21
CA PRO A 34 4.44 -11.07 12.33
C PRO A 34 5.16 -11.08 10.95
N PHE A 35 4.69 -10.28 10.00
CA PHE A 35 5.29 -10.16 8.65
C PHE A 35 6.48 -9.20 8.65
N THR A 36 7.58 -9.61 9.28
CA THR A 36 8.74 -8.74 9.51
C THR A 36 9.42 -8.26 8.23
N GLU A 37 9.34 -9.03 7.14
CA GLU A 37 9.87 -8.61 5.84
C GLU A 37 9.11 -7.40 5.27
N ALA A 38 7.78 -7.36 5.42
CA ALA A 38 6.97 -6.20 5.02
C ALA A 38 7.34 -4.96 5.83
N THR A 39 7.46 -5.10 7.17
CA THR A 39 7.90 -4.01 8.05
C THR A 39 9.29 -3.49 7.67
N SER A 40 10.23 -4.42 7.43
CA SER A 40 11.62 -4.13 7.08
C SER A 40 11.71 -3.41 5.74
N THR A 41 10.98 -3.87 4.72
CA THR A 41 10.93 -3.21 3.40
C THR A 41 10.36 -1.79 3.50
N ALA A 42 9.24 -1.60 4.21
CA ALA A 42 8.67 -0.27 4.44
C ALA A 42 9.61 0.64 5.23
N TRP A 43 10.31 0.11 6.25
CA TRP A 43 11.28 0.89 7.02
C TRP A 43 12.47 1.33 6.16
N GLN A 44 13.01 0.44 5.34
CA GLN A 44 14.12 0.77 4.42
C GLN A 44 13.73 1.88 3.44
N ALA A 45 12.50 1.90 2.94
CA ALA A 45 11.98 2.99 2.12
C ALA A 45 12.02 4.34 2.86
N LEU A 46 11.61 4.37 4.13
CA LEU A 46 11.66 5.59 4.96
C LEU A 46 13.10 6.01 5.28
N GLU A 47 14.00 5.07 5.56
CA GLU A 47 15.43 5.37 5.78
C GLU A 47 16.09 6.00 4.54
N GLN A 48 15.61 5.63 3.35
CA GLN A 48 16.03 6.23 2.08
C GLN A 48 15.39 7.59 1.81
N GLY A 49 14.52 8.09 2.70
CA GLY A 49 13.84 9.37 2.57
C GLY A 49 12.66 9.36 1.59
N LYS A 50 12.11 8.19 1.25
CA LYS A 50 10.89 8.09 0.43
C LYS A 50 9.67 8.58 1.22
N ALA A 51 8.58 8.90 0.50
CA ALA A 51 7.35 9.32 1.15
C ALA A 51 6.70 8.15 1.92
N SER A 52 5.88 8.46 2.92
CA SER A 52 5.15 7.44 3.68
C SER A 52 4.25 6.57 2.79
N LEU A 53 3.72 7.14 1.70
CA LEU A 53 2.90 6.42 0.73
C LEU A 53 3.71 5.34 -0.01
N ASP A 54 4.95 5.67 -0.41
CA ASP A 54 5.86 4.72 -1.07
C ASP A 54 6.27 3.60 -0.11
N ALA A 55 6.56 3.95 1.15
CA ALA A 55 6.93 2.97 2.15
C ALA A 55 5.81 1.94 2.42
N VAL A 56 4.56 2.38 2.51
CA VAL A 56 3.42 1.47 2.71
C VAL A 56 3.19 0.59 1.49
N GLU A 57 3.28 1.14 0.27
CA GLU A 57 3.18 0.35 -0.96
C GLU A 57 4.24 -0.74 -1.02
N GLU A 58 5.53 -0.39 -0.84
CA GLU A 58 6.64 -1.35 -0.92
C GLU A 58 6.52 -2.44 0.16
N GLY A 59 6.05 -2.09 1.36
CA GLY A 59 5.78 -3.06 2.42
C GLY A 59 4.66 -4.04 2.08
N CYS A 60 3.55 -3.55 1.51
CA CYS A 60 2.43 -4.39 1.09
C CYS A 60 2.81 -5.27 -0.11
N GLU A 61 3.45 -4.70 -1.12
CA GLU A 61 3.92 -5.42 -2.31
C GLU A 61 4.88 -6.55 -1.92
N ARG A 62 5.73 -6.32 -0.92
CA ARG A 62 6.59 -7.37 -0.37
C ARG A 62 5.80 -8.57 0.15
N CYS A 63 4.66 -8.35 0.80
CA CYS A 63 3.80 -9.46 1.24
C CYS A 63 3.03 -10.12 0.11
N GLU A 64 2.63 -9.38 -0.93
CA GLU A 64 2.04 -9.96 -2.15
C GLU A 64 3.04 -10.88 -2.86
N GLN A 65 4.32 -10.50 -2.91
CA GLN A 65 5.40 -11.29 -3.51
C GLN A 65 5.76 -12.53 -2.69
N LEU A 66 5.84 -12.39 -1.36
CA LEU A 66 6.17 -13.49 -0.44
C LEU A 66 4.99 -14.40 -0.14
N GLN A 67 3.79 -14.05 -0.60
CA GLN A 67 2.56 -14.76 -0.34
C GLN A 67 2.35 -14.96 1.17
N CYS A 68 2.46 -13.86 1.95
CA CYS A 68 2.46 -13.88 3.43
C CYS A 68 1.31 -14.74 3.97
N ASP A 69 1.66 -15.80 4.72
CA ASP A 69 0.78 -16.85 5.26
C ASP A 69 -0.18 -17.53 4.26
N GLY A 70 0.03 -17.36 2.96
CA GLY A 70 -0.91 -17.78 1.92
C GLY A 70 -2.22 -16.99 1.91
N THR A 71 -2.25 -15.80 2.54
CA THR A 71 -3.43 -14.93 2.65
C THR A 71 -3.29 -13.60 1.92
N VAL A 72 -2.12 -13.30 1.35
CA VAL A 72 -1.85 -12.05 0.62
C VAL A 72 -1.23 -12.38 -0.73
N GLY A 73 -1.67 -11.70 -1.79
CA GLY A 73 -1.17 -11.92 -3.14
C GLY A 73 -1.64 -13.24 -3.76
N PHE A 74 -0.95 -13.65 -4.82
CA PHE A 74 -1.33 -14.81 -5.62
C PHE A 74 -1.12 -16.14 -4.86
N GLY A 75 -1.73 -17.22 -5.35
CA GLY A 75 -1.49 -18.58 -4.90
C GLY A 75 -2.07 -18.94 -3.54
N GLY A 76 -2.87 -18.05 -2.96
CA GLY A 76 -3.58 -18.22 -1.70
C GLY A 76 -5.10 -18.10 -1.87
N SER A 77 -5.83 -18.62 -0.88
CA SER A 77 -7.26 -18.37 -0.64
C SER A 77 -8.16 -18.32 -1.90
N PRO A 78 -8.25 -19.40 -2.70
CA PRO A 78 -9.17 -19.42 -3.84
C PRO A 78 -10.63 -19.38 -3.37
N ASP A 79 -11.50 -18.80 -4.19
CA ASP A 79 -12.96 -18.80 -4.00
C ASP A 79 -13.59 -20.18 -4.27
N GLU A 80 -14.93 -20.25 -4.22
CA GLU A 80 -15.69 -21.49 -4.45
C GLU A 80 -15.51 -22.04 -5.87
N ASP A 81 -15.17 -21.19 -6.84
CA ASP A 81 -14.88 -21.56 -8.23
C ASP A 81 -13.38 -21.88 -8.45
N GLY A 82 -12.56 -21.80 -7.40
CA GLY A 82 -11.14 -22.12 -7.43
C GLY A 82 -10.25 -20.96 -7.87
N GLN A 83 -10.80 -19.76 -8.02
CA GLN A 83 -10.07 -18.59 -8.48
C GLN A 83 -9.54 -17.77 -7.31
N THR A 84 -8.26 -17.39 -7.38
CA THR A 84 -7.70 -16.39 -6.46
C THR A 84 -7.99 -15.01 -7.04
N THR A 85 -8.71 -14.16 -6.30
CA THR A 85 -8.92 -12.74 -6.61
C THR A 85 -8.44 -11.88 -5.44
N LEU A 86 -7.98 -10.67 -5.74
CA LEU A 86 -7.26 -9.83 -4.77
C LEU A 86 -8.01 -8.54 -4.46
N ASP A 87 -7.97 -8.13 -3.20
CA ASP A 87 -8.48 -6.85 -2.72
C ASP A 87 -7.32 -6.03 -2.17
N ALA A 88 -7.24 -4.74 -2.53
CA ALA A 88 -6.23 -3.84 -2.01
C ALA A 88 -6.72 -2.39 -1.95
N MET A 89 -6.15 -1.62 -1.03
CA MET A 89 -6.47 -0.20 -0.79
C MET A 89 -5.20 0.53 -0.40
N ILE A 90 -5.06 1.77 -0.86
CA ILE A 90 -4.02 2.69 -0.38
C ILE A 90 -4.60 4.10 -0.21
N MET A 91 -4.13 4.84 0.80
CA MET A 91 -4.60 6.18 1.12
C MET A 91 -3.43 7.12 1.40
N ASN A 92 -3.48 8.30 0.80
CA ASN A 92 -2.60 9.41 1.17
C ASN A 92 -3.24 10.21 2.31
N GLY A 93 -2.68 10.12 3.52
CA GLY A 93 -3.20 10.84 4.68
C GLY A 93 -3.11 12.38 4.60
N THR A 94 -2.28 12.94 3.70
CA THR A 94 -2.14 14.39 3.52
C THR A 94 -3.24 14.95 2.61
N SER A 95 -3.43 14.33 1.43
CA SER A 95 -4.43 14.79 0.45
C SER A 95 -5.81 14.18 0.66
N MET A 96 -5.91 13.12 1.48
CA MET A 96 -7.09 12.27 1.64
C MET A 96 -7.51 11.52 0.36
N GLU A 97 -6.64 11.46 -0.65
CA GLU A 97 -6.86 10.64 -1.83
C GLU A 97 -6.77 9.15 -1.48
N VAL A 98 -7.65 8.36 -2.10
CA VAL A 98 -7.76 6.91 -1.90
C VAL A 98 -7.87 6.25 -3.26
N GLY A 99 -7.20 5.12 -3.41
CA GLY A 99 -7.45 4.18 -4.50
C GLY A 99 -7.59 2.78 -3.95
N ALA A 100 -8.45 2.00 -4.58
CA ALA A 100 -8.77 0.65 -4.17
C ALA A 100 -9.15 -0.22 -5.37
N VAL A 101 -8.93 -1.52 -5.19
CA VAL A 101 -9.40 -2.57 -6.09
C VAL A 101 -10.06 -3.66 -5.26
N CYS A 102 -11.13 -4.23 -5.80
CA CYS A 102 -11.78 -5.40 -5.24
C CYS A 102 -11.98 -6.46 -6.32
N ASP A 103 -11.95 -7.74 -5.97
CA ASP A 103 -12.06 -8.83 -6.94
C ASP A 103 -11.07 -8.67 -8.11
N LEU A 104 -9.85 -8.21 -7.85
CA LEU A 104 -8.83 -8.04 -8.87
C LEU A 104 -8.39 -9.41 -9.39
N GLN A 105 -8.63 -9.64 -10.67
CA GLN A 105 -8.31 -10.87 -11.39
C GLN A 105 -7.04 -10.69 -12.23
N ASP A 106 -6.28 -11.77 -12.40
CA ASP A 106 -5.18 -11.87 -13.35
C ASP A 106 -4.07 -10.80 -13.28
N VAL A 107 -3.88 -10.15 -12.13
CA VAL A 107 -2.81 -9.16 -11.87
C VAL A 107 -2.27 -9.36 -10.47
N LYS A 108 -0.94 -9.47 -10.33
CA LYS A 108 -0.31 -9.80 -9.04
C LYS A 108 -0.18 -8.60 -8.11
N GLU A 109 0.08 -7.43 -8.68
CA GLU A 109 0.43 -6.20 -7.97
C GLU A 109 -0.84 -5.44 -7.56
N ALA A 110 -1.56 -5.94 -6.55
CA ALA A 110 -2.86 -5.41 -6.16
C ALA A 110 -2.75 -4.02 -5.52
N VAL A 111 -1.81 -3.82 -4.58
CA VAL A 111 -1.59 -2.50 -3.95
C VAL A 111 -1.11 -1.44 -4.94
N LEU A 112 -0.25 -1.82 -5.90
CA LEU A 112 0.18 -0.92 -6.98
C LEU A 112 -1.00 -0.57 -7.88
N THR A 113 -1.86 -1.54 -8.21
CA THR A 113 -3.09 -1.26 -8.98
C THR A 113 -4.00 -0.29 -8.23
N ALA A 114 -4.17 -0.46 -6.92
CA ALA A 114 -4.92 0.48 -6.08
C ALA A 114 -4.29 1.88 -6.09
N ARG A 115 -2.96 1.99 -6.03
CA ARG A 115 -2.26 3.28 -6.17
C ARG A 115 -2.47 3.92 -7.54
N LEU A 116 -2.46 3.13 -8.60
CA LEU A 116 -2.73 3.62 -9.96
C LEU A 116 -4.17 4.13 -10.10
N VAL A 117 -5.16 3.48 -9.47
CA VAL A 117 -6.54 3.99 -9.41
C VAL A 117 -6.56 5.39 -8.78
N MET A 118 -5.87 5.56 -7.65
CA MET A 118 -5.75 6.85 -6.96
C MET A 118 -5.11 7.94 -7.85
N GLN A 119 -4.07 7.60 -8.60
CA GLN A 119 -3.26 8.57 -9.35
C GLN A 119 -3.81 8.91 -10.73
N HIS A 120 -4.53 7.98 -11.37
CA HIS A 120 -4.88 8.09 -12.79
C HIS A 120 -6.39 8.09 -13.05
N THR A 121 -7.22 8.15 -12.01
CA THR A 121 -8.68 8.22 -12.16
C THR A 121 -9.30 9.25 -11.21
N HIS A 122 -10.56 9.61 -11.47
CA HIS A 122 -11.38 10.38 -10.53
C HIS A 122 -12.22 9.49 -9.60
N HIS A 123 -11.99 8.18 -9.62
CA HIS A 123 -12.71 7.19 -8.82
C HIS A 123 -11.84 6.74 -7.65
N SER A 124 -12.48 6.28 -6.56
CA SER A 124 -11.76 5.72 -5.42
C SER A 124 -11.60 4.21 -5.47
N MET A 125 -12.42 3.52 -6.28
CA MET A 125 -12.46 2.06 -6.32
C MET A 125 -12.85 1.55 -7.71
N LEU A 126 -12.16 0.50 -8.17
CA LEU A 126 -12.55 -0.32 -9.31
C LEU A 126 -12.71 -1.78 -8.85
N ALA A 127 -13.46 -2.60 -9.60
CA ALA A 127 -13.66 -4.00 -9.22
C ALA A 127 -13.66 -4.97 -10.39
N GLY A 128 -13.36 -6.24 -10.11
CA GLY A 128 -13.46 -7.35 -11.05
C GLY A 128 -12.51 -7.21 -12.24
N LEU A 129 -12.93 -7.78 -13.37
CA LEU A 129 -12.25 -7.63 -14.66
C LEU A 129 -12.05 -6.18 -15.10
N ALA A 130 -12.88 -5.22 -14.64
CA ALA A 130 -12.68 -3.81 -14.97
C ALA A 130 -11.42 -3.25 -14.29
N ALA A 131 -11.12 -3.67 -13.06
CA ALA A 131 -9.88 -3.33 -12.38
C ALA A 131 -8.67 -3.98 -13.08
N ALA A 132 -8.78 -5.24 -13.50
CA ALA A 132 -7.73 -5.94 -14.24
C ALA A 132 -7.41 -5.25 -15.59
N ASN A 133 -8.46 -4.90 -16.35
CA ASN A 133 -8.31 -4.18 -17.61
C ASN A 133 -7.67 -2.79 -17.42
N PHE A 134 -7.99 -2.11 -16.33
CA PHE A 134 -7.35 -0.84 -15.96
C PHE A 134 -5.86 -1.04 -15.64
N ALA A 135 -5.51 -2.02 -14.82
CA ALA A 135 -4.13 -2.36 -14.48
C ALA A 135 -3.27 -2.59 -15.73
N VAL A 136 -3.78 -3.35 -16.70
CA VAL A 136 -3.10 -3.62 -17.97
C VAL A 136 -2.93 -2.35 -18.81
N GLN A 137 -3.93 -1.46 -18.83
CA GLN A 137 -3.82 -0.15 -19.50
C GLN A 137 -2.75 0.75 -18.87
N MET A 138 -2.51 0.60 -17.56
CA MET A 138 -1.43 1.29 -16.84
C MET A 138 -0.06 0.62 -17.03
N GLY A 139 0.02 -0.49 -17.76
CA GLY A 139 1.26 -1.18 -18.11
C GLY A 139 1.62 -2.36 -17.23
N LEU A 140 0.72 -2.80 -16.33
CA LEU A 140 0.94 -4.03 -15.56
C LEU A 140 0.74 -5.27 -16.44
N THR A 141 1.47 -6.34 -16.12
CA THR A 141 1.47 -7.56 -16.92
C THR A 141 0.40 -8.53 -16.40
N PRO A 142 -0.53 -9.01 -17.26
CA PRO A 142 -1.45 -10.07 -16.87
C PRO A 142 -0.70 -11.32 -16.40
N ALA A 143 -1.14 -11.90 -15.29
CA ALA A 143 -0.52 -13.07 -14.69
C ALA A 143 -1.56 -13.96 -14.01
N ASN A 144 -1.46 -15.27 -14.23
CA ASN A 144 -2.29 -16.24 -13.52
C ASN A 144 -1.96 -16.20 -12.02
N LEU A 145 -3.00 -16.04 -11.20
CA LEU A 145 -2.88 -16.01 -9.74
C LEU A 145 -2.94 -17.40 -9.11
N THR A 146 -3.34 -18.42 -9.87
CA THR A 146 -3.44 -19.80 -9.41
C THR A 146 -2.07 -20.46 -9.33
N THR A 147 -1.86 -21.25 -8.27
CA THR A 147 -0.69 -22.12 -8.10
C THR A 147 -1.14 -23.55 -7.82
N ASP A 148 -0.20 -24.49 -7.84
CA ASP A 148 -0.47 -25.87 -7.41
C ASP A 148 -0.98 -25.92 -5.96
N ALA A 149 -0.52 -25.01 -5.09
CA ALA A 149 -0.94 -24.94 -3.71
C ALA A 149 -2.40 -24.50 -3.59
N SER A 150 -2.80 -23.40 -4.25
CA SER A 150 -4.20 -22.95 -4.23
C SER A 150 -5.13 -23.95 -4.91
N SER A 151 -4.70 -24.59 -6.00
CA SER A 151 -5.47 -25.64 -6.67
C SER A 151 -5.74 -26.83 -5.74
N ARG A 152 -4.76 -27.25 -4.94
CA ARG A 152 -4.93 -28.32 -3.94
C ARG A 152 -5.86 -27.90 -2.81
N LEU A 153 -5.73 -26.66 -2.31
CA LEU A 153 -6.63 -26.13 -1.27
C LEU A 153 -8.10 -26.18 -1.72
N HIS A 154 -8.37 -25.77 -2.95
CA HIS A 154 -9.71 -25.82 -3.53
C HIS A 154 -10.20 -27.26 -3.76
N ALA A 155 -9.36 -28.15 -4.29
CA ALA A 155 -9.72 -29.55 -4.50
C ALA A 155 -10.05 -30.27 -3.17
N ASP A 156 -9.23 -30.03 -2.13
CA ASP A 156 -9.43 -30.57 -0.79
C ASP A 156 -10.70 -30.02 -0.12
N TRP A 157 -11.09 -28.78 -0.44
CA TRP A 157 -12.36 -28.19 0.01
C TRP A 157 -13.56 -28.77 -0.74
N SER A 158 -13.49 -28.81 -2.07
CA SER A 158 -14.55 -29.29 -2.97
C SER A 158 -14.90 -30.77 -2.73
N GLY A 159 -13.92 -31.56 -2.28
CA GLY A 159 -14.12 -32.96 -1.90
C GLY A 159 -14.80 -33.18 -0.54
N ARG A 160 -15.02 -32.13 0.27
CA ARG A 160 -15.63 -32.28 1.61
C ARG A 160 -17.14 -32.50 1.49
N PRO A 161 -17.74 -33.41 2.28
CA PRO A 161 -19.18 -33.54 2.36
C PRO A 161 -19.83 -32.22 2.79
N THR A 162 -20.92 -31.82 2.15
CA THR A 162 -21.67 -30.57 2.47
C THR A 162 -22.15 -30.52 3.92
N SER A 163 -22.29 -31.66 4.60
CA SER A 163 -22.61 -31.75 6.03
C SER A 163 -21.44 -31.47 6.98
N ALA A 164 -20.22 -31.34 6.47
CA ALA A 164 -19.01 -30.99 7.23
C ALA A 164 -18.68 -29.49 7.16
N SER A 165 -19.46 -28.71 6.39
CA SER A 165 -19.46 -27.25 6.45
C SER A 165 -19.90 -26.83 7.85
N PRO A 166 -19.06 -26.14 8.65
CA PRO A 166 -19.52 -25.54 9.89
C PRO A 166 -20.64 -24.60 9.50
N THR A 167 -21.85 -24.89 9.98
CA THR A 167 -23.08 -24.16 9.69
C THR A 167 -22.80 -22.69 9.45
N SER A 168 -22.95 -22.32 8.18
CA SER A 168 -23.10 -20.97 7.66
C SER A 168 -23.84 -20.08 8.67
N GLY A 169 -23.07 -19.40 9.53
CA GLY A 169 -23.48 -18.16 10.12
C GLY A 169 -23.48 -17.13 9.00
N ARG A 170 -24.50 -17.17 8.14
CA ARG A 170 -24.77 -16.08 7.21
C ARG A 170 -24.87 -14.81 8.04
N MET A 171 -24.04 -13.82 7.74
CA MET A 171 -24.38 -12.42 8.06
C MET A 171 -25.54 -11.98 7.18
#